data_AF-A0A537JT28-F1
#
_entry.id   AF-A0A537JT28-F1
#
_cell.length_a   1.000
_cell.length_b   1.000
_cell.length_c   1.000
_cell.angle_alpha   90.00
_cell.angle_beta   90.00
_cell.angle_gamma   90.00
#
_symmetry.space_group_name_H-M   'P 1'
#
loop_
_entity.id
_entity.type
_entity.pdbx_description
1 polymer ?
#
loop_
_entity_poly.entity_id
_entity_poly.type
_entity_poly.pdbx_seq_one_letter_code
_entity_poly.pdbx_strand_id
1 'polypeptide(L)'
;MAVADPTLTRVVRSWQPRFLANGIDPNDYQRTVSGLAAWEEWYAAWMRLGGEHEHLAEDASRDGRAMTAGEAYYRAALAYHFAVFSWVHNLAEYDAGHRKRVDCYRKALPFLDPPGERVEFPLETIRIPAYLRKPRGPARPPVVLFLSGLDSAKEEHATFEAFFLRRGLATLTLDGPGQGETWYQMKMRVDFEVTASSAIDYLLSRRDVDGTRVGVCGVSLGGYLAPRCAAFERRLRAVASCGGLHSLEERRLHEGIHLARWLHIWGARDPTDLLE
;
A
#
# COMPACT_ATOMS: atom_id res chain seq x y z
N MET A 1 -3.02 -8.92 -37.64
CA MET A 1 -3.54 -8.55 -36.30
C MET A 1 -2.36 -8.18 -35.43
N ALA A 2 -2.37 -7.02 -34.78
CA ALA A 2 -1.32 -6.68 -33.82
C ALA A 2 -1.31 -7.74 -32.70
N VAL A 3 -0.13 -8.22 -32.34
CA VAL A 3 0.03 -9.15 -31.20
C VAL A 3 -0.32 -8.38 -29.95
N ALA A 4 -1.24 -8.90 -29.13
CA ALA A 4 -1.63 -8.28 -27.87
C ALA A 4 -0.44 -8.26 -26.91
N ASP A 5 -0.21 -7.13 -26.23
CA ASP A 5 0.83 -7.01 -25.22
C ASP A 5 0.60 -8.04 -24.09
N PRO A 6 1.56 -8.95 -23.84
CA PRO A 6 1.38 -10.03 -22.87
C PRO A 6 1.37 -9.53 -21.41
N THR A 7 2.08 -8.44 -21.11
CA THR A 7 2.12 -7.83 -19.77
C THR A 7 0.78 -7.18 -19.47
N LEU A 8 0.29 -6.34 -20.38
CA LEU A 8 -1.01 -5.68 -20.27
C LEU A 8 -2.14 -6.71 -20.15
N THR A 9 -2.14 -7.72 -21.01
CA THR A 9 -3.14 -8.81 -20.97
C THR A 9 -3.15 -9.51 -19.61
N ARG A 10 -1.97 -9.84 -19.07
CA ARG A 10 -1.83 -10.49 -17.76
C ARG A 10 -2.34 -9.60 -16.64
N VAL A 11 -1.96 -8.32 -16.63
CA VAL A 11 -2.38 -7.34 -15.62
C VAL A 11 -3.89 -7.16 -15.62
N VAL A 12 -4.49 -6.86 -16.77
CA VAL A 12 -5.94 -6.65 -16.89
C VAL A 12 -6.70 -7.90 -16.46
N ARG A 13 -6.34 -9.07 -16.98
CA ARG A 13 -7.05 -10.33 -16.67
C ARG A 13 -6.90 -10.77 -15.21
N SER A 14 -5.71 -10.65 -14.64
CA SER A 14 -5.42 -11.23 -13.33
C SER A 14 -5.76 -10.28 -12.18
N TRP A 15 -5.68 -8.97 -12.42
CA TRP A 15 -5.75 -7.97 -11.34
C TRP A 15 -7.00 -7.13 -11.37
N GLN A 16 -7.89 -7.24 -12.37
CA GLN A 16 -9.22 -6.61 -12.34
C GLN A 16 -9.90 -6.70 -10.96
N PRO A 17 -9.98 -7.88 -10.30
CA PRO A 17 -10.61 -7.99 -8.98
C PRO A 17 -9.91 -7.15 -7.90
N ARG A 18 -8.58 -6.99 -7.96
CA ARG A 18 -7.80 -6.17 -7.01
C ARG A 18 -8.15 -4.69 -7.14
N PHE A 19 -8.23 -4.15 -8.36
CA PHE A 19 -8.56 -2.73 -8.54
C PHE A 19 -9.95 -2.42 -7.98
N LEU A 20 -10.93 -3.25 -8.32
CA LEU A 20 -12.32 -3.06 -7.87
C LEU A 20 -12.47 -3.25 -6.36
N ALA A 21 -11.86 -4.29 -5.79
CA ALA A 21 -11.93 -4.56 -4.36
C ALA A 21 -11.25 -3.48 -3.50
N ASN A 22 -10.24 -2.79 -4.04
CA ASN A 22 -9.55 -1.68 -3.36
C ASN A 22 -10.20 -0.31 -3.60
N GLY A 23 -11.33 -0.25 -4.31
CA GLY A 23 -12.17 0.95 -4.38
C GLY A 23 -12.10 1.75 -5.68
N ILE A 24 -11.50 1.22 -6.75
CA ILE A 24 -11.63 1.81 -8.09
C ILE A 24 -13.06 1.60 -8.60
N ASP A 25 -13.69 2.68 -9.07
CA ASP A 25 -15.02 2.62 -9.69
C ASP A 25 -14.99 1.76 -10.96
N PRO A 26 -15.96 0.85 -11.18
CA PRO A 26 -15.98 0.00 -12.36
C PRO A 26 -15.97 0.77 -13.70
N ASN A 27 -16.61 1.94 -13.78
CA ASN A 27 -16.62 2.76 -14.99
C ASN A 27 -15.26 3.43 -15.20
N ASP A 28 -14.64 3.92 -14.13
CA ASP A 28 -13.28 4.46 -14.20
C ASP A 28 -12.28 3.39 -14.64
N TYR A 29 -12.37 2.19 -14.08
CA TYR A 29 -11.56 1.06 -14.51
C TYR A 29 -11.77 0.79 -16.00
N GLN A 30 -13.01 0.56 -16.42
CA GLN A 30 -13.32 0.22 -17.81
C GLN A 30 -12.83 1.31 -18.78
N ARG A 31 -13.12 2.59 -18.50
CA ARG A 31 -12.70 3.73 -19.33
C ARG A 31 -11.18 3.87 -19.41
N THR A 32 -10.47 3.55 -18.33
CA THR A 32 -9.00 3.64 -18.29
C THR A 32 -8.34 2.51 -19.06
N VAL A 33 -8.85 1.27 -18.94
CA VAL A 33 -8.18 0.09 -19.51
C VAL A 33 -8.65 -0.27 -20.93
N SER A 34 -9.88 0.08 -21.33
CA SER A 34 -10.49 -0.41 -22.58
C SER A 34 -9.80 0.13 -23.84
N GLY A 35 -9.06 1.23 -23.74
CA GLY A 35 -8.33 1.84 -24.85
C GLY A 35 -6.84 1.49 -24.92
N LEU A 36 -6.32 0.70 -23.98
CA LEU A 36 -4.87 0.42 -23.91
C LEU A 36 -4.50 -0.69 -24.89
N ALA A 37 -3.46 -0.44 -25.68
CA ALA A 37 -2.90 -1.41 -26.63
C ALA A 37 -1.56 -2.01 -26.14
N ALA A 38 -0.82 -1.28 -25.31
CA ALA A 38 0.50 -1.67 -24.81
C ALA A 38 0.68 -1.33 -23.32
N TRP A 39 1.57 -2.05 -22.63
CA TRP A 39 1.87 -1.79 -21.22
C TRP A 39 2.44 -0.39 -21.01
N GLU A 40 3.19 0.13 -21.97
CA GLU A 40 3.80 1.47 -21.97
C GLU A 40 2.77 2.59 -21.83
N GLU A 41 1.51 2.37 -22.22
CA GLU A 41 0.42 3.35 -22.12
C GLU A 41 -0.23 3.40 -20.73
N TRP A 42 0.06 2.40 -19.90
CA TRP A 42 -0.58 2.20 -18.60
C TRP A 42 -0.38 3.39 -17.67
N TYR A 43 0.87 3.79 -17.44
CA TYR A 43 1.20 4.88 -16.53
C TYR A 43 0.47 6.17 -16.90
N ALA A 44 0.55 6.58 -18.17
CA ALA A 44 -0.09 7.81 -18.64
C ALA A 44 -1.62 7.77 -18.47
N ALA A 45 -2.25 6.62 -18.75
CA ALA A 45 -3.70 6.47 -18.62
C ALA A 45 -4.18 6.58 -17.16
N TRP A 46 -3.49 5.92 -16.23
CA TRP A 46 -3.84 5.97 -14.81
C TRP A 46 -3.47 7.29 -14.15
N MET A 47 -2.36 7.93 -14.56
CA MET A 47 -2.03 9.30 -14.14
C MET A 47 -3.09 10.30 -14.59
N ARG A 48 -3.65 10.13 -15.79
CA ARG A 48 -4.77 10.97 -16.28
C ARG A 48 -6.02 10.78 -15.41
N LEU A 49 -6.40 9.54 -15.11
CA LEU A 49 -7.52 9.26 -14.20
C LEU A 49 -7.31 9.90 -12.82
N GLY A 50 -6.09 9.78 -12.27
CA GLY A 50 -5.75 10.42 -11.00
C GLY A 50 -5.88 11.94 -11.06
N GLY A 51 -5.44 12.56 -12.16
CA GLY A 51 -5.54 14.00 -12.38
C GLY A 51 -7.00 14.49 -12.51
N GLU A 52 -7.88 13.71 -13.14
CA GLU A 52 -9.31 14.01 -13.19
C GLU A 52 -9.92 14.10 -11.79
N HIS A 53 -9.65 13.09 -10.94
CA HIS A 53 -10.14 13.07 -9.55
C HIS A 53 -9.46 14.11 -8.66
N GLU A 54 -8.18 14.40 -8.87
CA GLU A 54 -7.46 15.45 -8.13
C GLU A 54 -8.07 16.84 -8.41
N HIS A 55 -8.39 17.15 -9.68
CA HIS A 55 -9.07 18.39 -10.05
C HIS A 55 -10.45 18.49 -9.39
N LEU A 56 -11.26 17.42 -9.44
CA LEU A 56 -12.55 17.38 -8.75
C LEU A 56 -12.41 17.65 -7.24
N ALA A 57 -11.34 17.13 -6.63
CA ALA A 57 -11.04 17.35 -5.22
C ALA A 57 -10.66 18.80 -4.92
N GLU A 58 -9.87 19.42 -5.79
CA GLU A 58 -9.48 20.83 -5.69
C GLU A 58 -10.68 21.77 -5.87
N ASP A 59 -11.56 21.49 -6.83
CA ASP A 59 -12.81 22.23 -7.04
C ASP A 59 -13.73 22.13 -5.83
N ALA A 60 -13.98 20.92 -5.34
CA ALA A 60 -14.78 20.70 -4.15
C ALA A 60 -14.17 21.39 -2.92
N SER A 61 -12.84 21.40 -2.78
CA SER A 61 -12.15 22.10 -1.70
C SER A 61 -12.32 23.62 -1.80
N ARG A 62 -12.23 24.20 -3.01
CA ARG A 62 -12.46 25.65 -3.23
C ARG A 62 -13.90 26.05 -2.89
N ASP A 63 -14.85 25.17 -3.16
CA ASP A 63 -16.27 25.36 -2.86
C ASP A 63 -16.65 25.05 -1.39
N GLY A 64 -15.69 24.68 -0.53
CA GLY A 64 -15.96 24.36 0.87
C GLY A 64 -16.63 22.99 1.10
N ARG A 65 -16.66 22.11 0.10
CA ARG A 65 -17.27 20.77 0.15
C ARG A 65 -16.26 19.71 0.62
N ALA A 66 -15.86 19.80 1.89
CA ALA A 66 -14.75 19.02 2.44
C ALA A 66 -14.88 17.49 2.28
N MET A 67 -16.07 16.92 2.50
CA MET A 67 -16.30 15.47 2.32
C MET A 67 -16.11 15.04 0.86
N THR A 68 -16.72 15.78 -0.07
CA THR A 68 -16.57 15.53 -1.51
C THR A 68 -15.11 15.65 -1.95
N ALA A 69 -14.38 16.64 -1.44
CA ALA A 69 -12.95 16.78 -1.72
C ALA A 69 -12.17 15.58 -1.20
N GLY A 70 -12.44 15.12 0.02
CA GLY A 70 -11.81 13.94 0.60
C GLY A 70 -12.03 12.66 -0.21
N GLU A 71 -13.26 12.38 -0.64
CA GLU A 71 -13.59 11.23 -1.49
C GLU A 71 -12.88 11.30 -2.84
N ALA A 72 -12.85 12.47 -3.47
CA ALA A 72 -12.17 12.67 -4.75
C ALA A 72 -10.64 12.52 -4.60
N TYR A 73 -10.03 13.04 -3.54
CA TYR A 73 -8.61 12.81 -3.25
C TYR A 73 -8.32 11.32 -2.99
N TYR A 74 -9.22 10.58 -2.36
CA TYR A 74 -9.06 9.13 -2.18
C TYR A 74 -9.04 8.40 -3.53
N ARG A 75 -9.99 8.71 -4.43
CA ARG A 75 -10.02 8.14 -5.79
C ARG A 75 -8.77 8.50 -6.60
N ALA A 76 -8.31 9.75 -6.51
CA ALA A 76 -7.07 10.18 -7.12
C ALA A 76 -5.86 9.38 -6.61
N ALA A 77 -5.76 9.19 -5.28
CA ALA A 77 -4.70 8.42 -4.68
C ALA A 77 -4.67 6.96 -5.14
N LEU A 78 -5.82 6.30 -5.23
CA LEU A 78 -5.90 4.93 -5.76
C LEU A 78 -5.50 4.87 -7.23
N ALA A 79 -5.95 5.82 -8.06
CA ALA A 79 -5.56 5.86 -9.46
C ALA A 79 -4.04 6.06 -9.62
N TYR A 80 -3.44 6.95 -8.83
CA TYR A 80 -1.99 7.13 -8.79
C TYR A 80 -1.24 5.92 -8.24
N HIS A 81 -1.79 5.22 -7.24
CA HIS A 81 -1.25 3.96 -6.76
C HIS A 81 -1.15 2.94 -7.91
N PHE A 82 -2.25 2.73 -8.62
CA PHE A 82 -2.30 1.81 -9.75
C PHE A 82 -1.60 2.33 -11.00
N ALA A 83 -1.25 3.61 -11.10
CA ALA A 83 -0.35 4.10 -12.15
C ALA A 83 1.08 3.57 -11.97
N VAL A 84 1.54 3.45 -10.72
CA VAL A 84 2.94 3.12 -10.41
C VAL A 84 3.15 1.71 -9.83
N PHE A 85 2.09 0.96 -9.55
CA PHE A 85 2.21 -0.41 -9.06
C PHE A 85 2.97 -1.27 -10.09
N SER A 86 4.14 -1.78 -9.71
CA SER A 86 5.07 -2.47 -10.62
C SER A 86 5.69 -1.62 -11.77
N TRP A 87 5.57 -0.28 -11.76
CA TRP A 87 6.15 0.62 -12.76
C TRP A 87 7.61 1.01 -12.46
N VAL A 88 8.48 0.03 -12.26
CA VAL A 88 9.86 0.29 -11.76
C VAL A 88 10.93 0.41 -12.86
N HIS A 89 10.55 0.25 -14.13
CA HIS A 89 11.47 0.40 -15.27
C HIS A 89 11.74 1.88 -15.61
N ASN A 90 10.87 2.80 -15.18
CA ASN A 90 11.07 4.24 -15.27
C ASN A 90 10.89 4.89 -13.89
N LEU A 91 11.99 5.09 -13.17
CA LEU A 91 11.97 5.60 -11.80
C LEU A 91 11.51 7.06 -11.70
N ALA A 92 11.74 7.88 -12.72
CA ALA A 92 11.28 9.27 -12.72
C ALA A 92 9.74 9.35 -12.76
N GLU A 93 9.11 8.52 -13.59
CA GLU A 93 7.65 8.38 -13.64
C GLU A 93 7.11 7.76 -12.36
N TYR A 94 7.76 6.70 -11.87
CA TYR A 94 7.40 6.13 -10.58
C TYR A 94 7.39 7.21 -9.49
N ASP A 95 8.43 8.03 -9.38
CA ASP A 95 8.57 9.05 -8.35
C ASP A 95 7.53 10.15 -8.44
N ALA A 96 7.16 10.54 -9.65
CA ALA A 96 6.10 11.50 -9.89
C ALA A 96 4.74 10.94 -9.41
N GLY A 97 4.37 9.74 -9.86
CA GLY A 97 3.11 9.11 -9.45
C GLY A 97 3.06 8.72 -7.97
N HIS A 98 4.19 8.27 -7.41
CA HIS A 98 4.36 7.97 -5.99
C HIS A 98 4.07 9.19 -5.11
N ARG A 99 4.66 10.35 -5.43
CA ARG A 99 4.42 11.60 -4.67
C ARG A 99 2.94 11.99 -4.74
N LYS A 100 2.35 11.93 -5.94
CA LYS A 100 0.92 12.21 -6.15
C LYS A 100 0.01 11.29 -5.34
N ARG A 101 0.30 9.97 -5.29
CA ARG A 101 -0.38 8.99 -4.44
C ARG A 101 -0.36 9.40 -2.97
N VAL A 102 0.83 9.65 -2.42
CA VAL A 102 1.02 9.99 -1.00
C VAL A 102 0.32 11.31 -0.66
N ASP A 103 0.46 12.33 -1.50
CA ASP A 103 -0.13 13.65 -1.27
C ASP A 103 -1.66 13.60 -1.31
N CYS A 104 -2.24 12.94 -2.31
CA CYS A 104 -3.69 12.81 -2.41
C CYS A 104 -4.25 12.00 -1.24
N TYR A 105 -3.64 10.86 -0.90
CA TYR A 105 -4.13 10.04 0.21
C TYR A 105 -4.04 10.78 1.55
N ARG A 106 -2.96 11.54 1.78
CA ARG A 106 -2.82 12.39 2.97
C ARG A 106 -3.94 13.42 3.09
N LYS A 107 -4.37 14.04 1.97
CA LYS A 107 -5.50 14.98 1.95
C LYS A 107 -6.85 14.28 2.14
N ALA A 108 -6.98 13.04 1.67
CA ALA A 108 -8.19 12.23 1.83
C ALA A 108 -8.36 11.68 3.26
N LEU A 109 -7.25 11.40 3.95
CA LEU A 109 -7.20 10.66 5.21
C LEU A 109 -8.17 11.17 6.31
N PRO A 110 -8.33 12.49 6.54
CA PRO A 110 -9.28 13.01 7.54
C PRO A 110 -10.76 12.80 7.17
N PHE A 111 -11.06 12.42 5.93
CA PHE A 111 -12.42 12.26 5.40
C PHE A 111 -12.77 10.80 5.09
N LEU A 112 -11.83 9.86 5.25
CA LEU A 112 -12.16 8.45 5.24
C LEU A 112 -13.13 8.14 6.40
N ASP A 113 -13.89 7.05 6.28
CA ASP A 113 -14.78 6.58 7.35
C ASP A 113 -14.32 5.22 7.90
N PRO A 114 -13.87 5.12 9.17
CA PRO A 114 -13.49 6.22 10.06
C PRO A 114 -12.26 7.02 9.57
N PRO A 115 -12.07 8.27 10.03
CA PRO A 115 -10.95 9.10 9.61
C PRO A 115 -9.63 8.56 10.14
N GLY A 116 -8.54 8.93 9.48
CA GLY A 116 -7.18 8.55 9.88
C GLY A 116 -6.30 9.73 10.24
N GLU A 117 -5.14 9.39 10.80
CA GLU A 117 -4.04 10.31 11.06
C GLU A 117 -2.74 9.75 10.45
N ARG A 118 -1.94 10.63 9.83
CA ARG A 118 -0.58 10.27 9.39
C ARG A 118 0.33 10.35 10.59
N VAL A 119 1.05 9.27 10.84
CA VAL A 119 1.99 9.14 11.95
C VAL A 119 3.33 8.63 11.43
N GLU A 120 4.39 8.91 12.18
CA GLU A 120 5.74 8.48 11.83
C GLU A 120 6.48 8.09 13.11
N PHE A 121 7.16 6.95 13.09
CA PHE A 121 7.95 6.45 14.21
C PHE A 121 9.37 6.06 13.77
N PRO A 122 10.38 6.15 14.65
CA PRO A 122 11.75 5.87 14.27
C PRO A 122 11.97 4.37 14.02
N LEU A 123 12.81 4.06 13.03
CA LEU A 123 13.47 2.77 12.87
C LEU A 123 14.92 3.06 12.47
N GLU A 124 15.85 2.89 13.41
CA GLU A 124 17.27 3.16 13.21
C GLU A 124 17.51 4.57 12.63
N THR A 125 17.95 4.66 11.37
CA THR A 125 18.28 5.91 10.67
C THR A 125 17.11 6.52 9.89
N ILE A 126 15.97 5.83 9.80
CA ILE A 126 14.80 6.26 9.03
C ILE A 126 13.59 6.50 9.93
N ARG A 127 12.56 7.12 9.36
CA ARG A 127 11.24 7.20 9.98
C ARG A 127 10.27 6.37 9.16
N ILE A 128 9.51 5.50 9.81
CA ILE A 128 8.48 4.68 9.19
C ILE A 128 7.19 5.48 9.14
N PRO A 129 6.70 5.86 7.94
CA PRO A 129 5.43 6.52 7.79
C PRO A 129 4.30 5.49 7.83
N ALA A 130 3.23 5.85 8.52
CA ALA A 130 2.06 5.01 8.69
C ALA A 130 0.78 5.84 8.75
N TYR A 131 -0.34 5.16 8.52
CA TYR A 131 -1.68 5.69 8.75
C TYR A 131 -2.33 4.93 9.90
N LEU A 132 -2.69 5.68 10.93
CA LEU A 132 -3.46 5.16 12.05
C LEU A 132 -4.92 5.52 11.87
N ARG A 133 -5.79 4.51 11.78
CA ARG A 133 -7.25 4.70 11.74
C ARG A 133 -7.86 4.03 12.96
N LYS A 134 -8.78 4.73 13.62
CA LYS A 134 -9.42 4.25 14.84
C LYS A 134 -10.92 4.00 14.59
N PRO A 135 -11.49 2.89 15.07
CA PRO A 135 -12.91 2.65 15.02
C PRO A 135 -13.68 3.69 15.83
N ARG A 136 -14.96 3.92 15.48
CA ARG A 136 -15.89 4.67 16.33
C ARG A 136 -16.24 3.83 17.57
N GLY A 137 -16.28 4.44 18.75
CA GLY A 137 -16.75 3.81 19.99
C GLY A 137 -15.64 3.55 21.03
N PRO A 138 -14.75 2.56 20.84
CA PRO A 138 -13.72 2.25 21.83
C PRO A 138 -12.75 3.41 22.04
N ALA A 139 -12.54 3.82 23.30
CA ALA A 139 -11.58 4.88 23.63
C ALA A 139 -10.11 4.45 23.41
N ARG A 140 -9.82 3.16 23.59
CA ARG A 140 -8.49 2.54 23.42
C ARG A 140 -8.63 1.20 22.71
N PRO A 141 -8.89 1.19 21.39
CA PRO A 141 -9.06 -0.04 20.63
C PRO A 141 -7.74 -0.84 20.57
N PRO A 142 -7.80 -2.19 20.48
CA PRO A 142 -6.65 -2.99 20.04
C PRO A 142 -6.23 -2.56 18.63
N VAL A 143 -4.98 -2.83 18.25
CA VAL A 143 -4.42 -2.36 16.99
C VAL A 143 -4.00 -3.54 16.11
N VAL A 144 -4.26 -3.44 14.82
CA VAL A 144 -3.72 -4.35 13.80
C VAL A 144 -2.66 -3.61 13.01
N LEU A 145 -1.42 -4.09 13.07
CA LEU A 145 -0.38 -3.70 12.12
C LEU A 145 -0.74 -4.28 10.75
N PHE A 146 -0.82 -3.45 9.72
CA PHE A 146 -1.19 -3.89 8.38
C PHE A 146 0.02 -3.78 7.44
N LEU A 147 0.45 -4.91 6.89
CA LEU A 147 1.65 -5.03 6.07
C LEU A 147 1.30 -5.20 4.58
N SER A 148 1.79 -4.27 3.77
CA SER A 148 1.60 -4.25 2.32
C SER A 148 2.36 -5.37 1.60
N GLY A 149 1.88 -5.73 0.41
CA GLY A 149 2.55 -6.63 -0.52
C GLY A 149 3.73 -6.00 -1.26
N LEU A 150 4.27 -6.74 -2.24
CA LEU A 150 5.44 -6.36 -3.04
C LEU A 150 5.21 -5.08 -3.87
N ASP A 151 4.05 -5.00 -4.51
CA ASP A 151 3.62 -3.95 -5.42
C ASP A 151 2.51 -3.08 -4.82
N SER A 152 2.31 -3.17 -3.50
CA SER A 152 1.32 -2.42 -2.73
C SER A 152 2.00 -1.33 -1.90
N ALA A 153 1.21 -0.42 -1.32
CA ALA A 153 1.65 0.59 -0.36
C ALA A 153 0.53 0.88 0.64
N LYS A 154 0.83 1.57 1.74
CA LYS A 154 -0.16 1.89 2.78
C LYS A 154 -1.42 2.65 2.30
N GLU A 155 -1.37 3.30 1.13
CA GLU A 155 -2.52 3.98 0.52
C GLU A 155 -3.55 3.03 -0.15
N GLU A 156 -3.26 1.74 -0.32
CA GLU A 156 -4.15 0.81 -1.05
C GLU A 156 -5.25 0.21 -0.14
N HIS A 157 -5.05 0.17 1.18
CA HIS A 157 -5.75 -0.80 2.03
C HIS A 157 -7.05 -0.33 2.68
N ALA A 158 -7.57 0.86 2.34
CA ALA A 158 -8.69 1.44 3.09
C ALA A 158 -9.95 0.54 3.13
N THR A 159 -10.23 -0.22 2.06
CA THR A 159 -11.36 -1.17 2.01
C THR A 159 -11.10 -2.43 2.85
N PHE A 160 -9.85 -2.88 2.95
CA PHE A 160 -9.47 -4.00 3.79
C PHE A 160 -9.46 -3.59 5.27
N GLU A 161 -8.90 -2.43 5.59
CA GLU A 161 -8.89 -1.84 6.93
C GLU A 161 -10.32 -1.76 7.53
N ALA A 162 -11.33 -1.51 6.69
CA ALA A 162 -12.73 -1.45 7.10
C ALA A 162 -13.21 -2.74 7.79
N PHE A 163 -12.68 -3.91 7.45
CA PHE A 163 -13.03 -5.17 8.14
C PHE A 163 -12.62 -5.14 9.62
N PHE A 164 -11.47 -4.56 9.93
CA PHE A 164 -10.96 -4.41 11.30
C PHE A 164 -11.67 -3.27 12.03
N LEU A 165 -11.81 -2.11 11.38
CA LEU A 165 -12.45 -0.93 11.96
C LEU A 165 -13.91 -1.21 12.36
N ARG A 166 -14.68 -1.94 11.53
CA ARG A 166 -16.06 -2.34 11.86
C ARG A 166 -16.16 -3.33 13.02
N ARG A 167 -15.05 -3.94 13.44
CA ARG A 167 -14.96 -4.88 14.57
C ARG A 167 -14.33 -4.27 15.81
N GLY A 168 -14.18 -2.94 15.85
CA GLY A 168 -13.60 -2.25 17.01
C GLY A 168 -12.09 -2.39 17.12
N LEU A 169 -11.40 -2.70 16.03
CA LEU A 169 -9.94 -2.77 15.95
C LEU A 169 -9.41 -1.57 15.17
N ALA A 170 -8.44 -0.85 15.73
CA ALA A 170 -7.69 0.17 15.00
C ALA A 170 -6.70 -0.49 14.03
N THR A 171 -6.31 0.23 12.99
CA THR A 171 -5.30 -0.21 12.02
C THR A 171 -4.13 0.76 12.01
N LEU A 172 -2.91 0.22 12.00
CA LEU A 172 -1.69 0.96 11.72
C LEU A 172 -1.06 0.37 10.44
N THR A 173 -1.38 0.99 9.31
CA THR A 173 -0.91 0.56 7.99
C THR A 173 0.37 1.31 7.67
N LEU A 174 1.47 0.60 7.43
CA LEU A 174 2.82 1.18 7.37
C LEU A 174 3.55 0.81 6.08
N ASP A 175 4.46 1.68 5.68
CA ASP A 175 5.48 1.36 4.69
C ASP A 175 6.78 1.00 5.43
N GLY A 176 7.05 -0.30 5.60
CA GLY A 176 8.30 -0.77 6.21
C GLY A 176 9.48 -0.69 5.25
N PRO A 177 10.70 -1.09 5.64
CA PRO A 177 11.89 -1.07 4.79
C PRO A 177 11.64 -1.65 3.40
N GLY A 178 12.06 -0.95 2.35
CA GLY A 178 11.85 -1.35 0.95
C GLY A 178 10.43 -1.13 0.43
N GLN A 179 9.51 -0.53 1.19
CA GLN A 179 8.11 -0.33 0.79
C GLN A 179 7.75 1.15 0.66
N GLY A 180 6.82 1.47 -0.24
CA GLY A 180 6.23 2.80 -0.42
C GLY A 180 7.20 3.96 -0.22
N GLU A 181 6.98 4.80 0.79
CA GLU A 181 7.81 5.98 1.08
C GLU A 181 9.25 5.68 1.57
N THR A 182 9.54 4.47 2.06
CA THR A 182 10.84 4.14 2.70
C THR A 182 11.85 3.49 1.77
N TRP A 183 11.43 2.98 0.63
CA TRP A 183 12.29 2.24 -0.31
C TRP A 183 13.53 3.00 -0.84
N TYR A 184 13.56 4.34 -0.69
CA TYR A 184 14.70 5.22 -1.00
C TYR A 184 15.57 5.54 0.20
N GLN A 185 15.10 5.23 1.40
CA GLN A 185 15.76 5.47 2.66
C GLN A 185 16.38 4.19 3.21
N MET A 186 15.69 3.06 3.06
CA MET A 186 16.13 1.73 3.46
C MET A 186 15.56 0.68 2.52
N LYS A 187 16.41 -0.25 2.07
CA LYS A 187 15.97 -1.40 1.26
C LYS A 187 15.30 -2.46 2.13
N MET A 188 14.59 -3.37 1.48
CA MET A 188 13.95 -4.52 2.13
C MET A 188 15.01 -5.27 2.94
N ARG A 189 14.62 -5.71 4.13
CA ARG A 189 15.49 -6.45 5.04
C ARG A 189 14.84 -7.76 5.43
N VAL A 190 15.68 -8.78 5.64
CA VAL A 190 15.22 -10.11 6.02
C VAL A 190 14.50 -10.04 7.36
N ASP A 191 15.11 -9.41 8.35
CA ASP A 191 14.62 -9.24 9.72
C ASP A 191 13.56 -8.13 9.87
N PHE A 192 12.54 -8.16 9.02
CA PHE A 192 11.46 -7.15 8.99
C PHE A 192 10.72 -6.99 10.33
N GLU A 193 10.77 -7.98 11.23
CA GLU A 193 10.24 -7.94 12.59
C GLU A 193 10.67 -6.71 13.39
N VAL A 194 11.85 -6.13 13.12
CA VAL A 194 12.29 -4.89 13.78
C VAL A 194 11.31 -3.74 13.56
N THR A 195 10.65 -3.70 12.40
CA THR A 195 9.62 -2.70 12.07
C THR A 195 8.38 -2.91 12.95
N ALA A 196 7.99 -4.17 13.19
CA ALA A 196 6.88 -4.49 14.08
C ALA A 196 7.21 -4.13 15.53
N SER A 197 8.44 -4.39 15.99
CA SER A 197 8.92 -3.99 17.31
C SER A 197 8.85 -2.48 17.51
N SER A 198 9.37 -1.69 16.56
CA SER A 198 9.30 -0.22 16.60
C SER A 198 7.87 0.31 16.52
N ALA A 199 7.00 -0.32 15.73
CA ALA A 199 5.59 0.03 15.67
C ALA A 199 4.88 -0.21 17.02
N ILE A 200 5.17 -1.33 17.70
CA ILE A 200 4.61 -1.61 19.02
C ILE A 200 5.14 -0.61 20.07
N ASP A 201 6.42 -0.26 20.04
CA ASP A 201 6.99 0.76 20.94
C ASP A 201 6.29 2.11 20.76
N TYR A 202 6.06 2.51 19.51
CA TYR A 202 5.25 3.69 19.20
C TYR A 202 3.83 3.58 19.76
N LEU A 203 3.14 2.45 19.54
CA LEU A 203 1.77 2.24 20.04
C LEU A 203 1.69 2.20 21.57
N LEU A 204 2.74 1.76 22.27
CA LEU A 204 2.82 1.80 23.74
C LEU A 204 2.95 3.23 24.28
N SER A 205 3.49 4.16 23.49
CA SER A 205 3.55 5.59 23.85
C SER A 205 2.21 6.32 23.72
N ARG A 206 1.24 5.72 23.02
CA ARG A 206 -0.07 6.31 22.71
C ARG A 206 -1.08 6.05 23.83
N ARG A 207 -1.92 7.04 24.12
CA ARG A 207 -2.96 6.94 25.17
C ARG A 207 -4.36 6.60 24.64
N ASP A 208 -4.58 6.70 23.35
CA ASP A 208 -5.88 6.59 22.66
C ASP A 208 -5.97 5.34 21.76
N VAL A 209 -5.05 4.40 21.96
CA VAL A 209 -5.08 3.01 21.49
C VAL A 209 -4.55 2.10 22.60
N ASP A 210 -4.73 0.80 22.43
CA ASP A 210 -4.18 -0.21 23.34
C ASP A 210 -2.95 -0.90 22.73
N GLY A 211 -1.78 -0.31 22.92
CA GLY A 211 -0.50 -0.86 22.46
C GLY A 211 -0.10 -2.19 23.11
N THR A 212 -0.84 -2.70 24.10
CA THR A 212 -0.59 -4.02 24.70
C THR A 212 -1.36 -5.16 24.01
N ARG A 213 -2.34 -4.81 23.16
CA ARG A 213 -3.14 -5.73 22.35
C ARG A 213 -2.96 -5.41 20.88
N VAL A 214 -1.83 -5.85 20.35
CA VAL A 214 -1.44 -5.65 18.94
C VAL A 214 -1.46 -6.98 18.19
N GLY A 215 -2.16 -7.03 17.06
CA GLY A 215 -2.06 -8.12 16.08
C GLY A 215 -1.37 -7.64 14.80
N VAL A 216 -1.03 -8.56 13.91
CA VAL A 216 -0.48 -8.24 12.58
C VAL A 216 -1.26 -8.96 11.49
N CYS A 217 -1.58 -8.25 10.42
CA CYS A 217 -2.16 -8.79 9.20
C CYS A 217 -1.31 -8.36 8.02
N GLY A 218 -1.07 -9.28 7.07
CA GLY A 218 -0.34 -8.93 5.86
C GLY A 218 -0.90 -9.61 4.62
N VAL A 219 -0.80 -8.90 3.50
CA VAL A 219 -1.31 -9.34 2.19
C VAL A 219 -0.16 -9.57 1.22
N SER A 220 -0.22 -10.66 0.44
CA SER A 220 0.83 -11.01 -0.53
C SER A 220 2.20 -11.13 0.14
N LEU A 221 3.22 -10.35 -0.25
CA LEU A 221 4.51 -10.30 0.48
C LEU A 221 4.31 -10.01 1.98
N GLY A 222 3.38 -9.12 2.35
CA GLY A 222 3.00 -8.89 3.74
C GLY A 222 2.51 -10.16 4.44
N GLY A 223 1.90 -11.10 3.71
CA GLY A 223 1.49 -12.40 4.21
C GLY A 223 2.66 -13.34 4.54
N TYR A 224 3.85 -13.12 3.96
CA TYR A 224 5.09 -13.74 4.42
C TYR A 224 5.68 -12.99 5.63
N LEU A 225 5.67 -11.66 5.58
CA LEU A 225 6.23 -10.81 6.64
C LEU A 225 5.47 -10.93 7.96
N ALA A 226 4.14 -11.09 7.94
CA ALA A 226 3.31 -11.13 9.15
C ALA A 226 3.61 -12.36 10.04
N PRO A 227 3.64 -13.61 9.53
CA PRO A 227 4.14 -14.77 10.27
C PRO A 227 5.57 -14.61 10.75
N ARG A 228 6.45 -14.01 9.94
CA ARG A 228 7.83 -13.72 10.36
C ARG A 228 7.85 -12.79 11.57
N CYS A 229 7.15 -11.66 11.51
CA CYS A 229 7.00 -10.76 12.65
C CYS A 229 6.47 -11.49 13.88
N ALA A 230 5.43 -12.32 13.74
CA ALA A 230 4.87 -13.08 14.85
C ALA A 230 5.84 -14.13 15.44
N ALA A 231 6.78 -14.65 14.65
CA ALA A 231 7.78 -15.59 15.12
C ALA A 231 8.83 -14.94 16.03
N PHE A 232 9.20 -13.68 15.77
CA PHE A 232 10.30 -12.99 16.44
C PHE A 232 9.87 -11.83 17.37
N GLU A 233 8.65 -11.32 17.26
CA GLU A 233 8.10 -10.27 18.12
C GLU A 233 6.96 -10.83 19.01
N ARG A 234 7.32 -11.24 20.23
CA ARG A 234 6.42 -11.94 21.17
C ARG A 234 5.28 -11.09 21.73
N ARG A 235 5.32 -9.75 21.56
CA ARG A 235 4.24 -8.86 22.00
C ARG A 235 3.02 -8.91 21.07
N LEU A 236 3.16 -9.46 19.85
CA LEU A 236 2.04 -9.70 18.95
C LEU A 236 1.10 -10.78 19.50
N ARG A 237 -0.20 -10.51 19.48
CA ARG A 237 -1.25 -11.37 20.06
C ARG A 237 -2.04 -12.18 19.03
N ALA A 238 -1.93 -11.81 17.76
CA ALA A 238 -2.59 -12.49 16.66
C ALA A 238 -1.83 -12.23 15.36
N VAL A 239 -1.93 -13.19 14.43
CA VAL A 239 -1.35 -13.10 13.10
C VAL A 239 -2.36 -13.57 12.05
N ALA A 240 -2.46 -12.84 10.95
CA ALA A 240 -3.20 -13.24 9.76
C ALA A 240 -2.31 -13.11 8.51
N SER A 241 -2.18 -14.19 7.76
CA SER A 241 -1.48 -14.23 6.46
C SER A 241 -2.51 -14.38 5.34
N CYS A 242 -2.55 -13.43 4.42
CA CYS A 242 -3.49 -13.41 3.30
C CYS A 242 -2.74 -13.50 1.97
N GLY A 243 -2.78 -14.67 1.33
CA GLY A 243 -2.08 -14.89 0.05
C GLY A 243 -0.55 -14.80 0.15
N GLY A 244 -0.01 -15.08 1.33
CA GLY A 244 1.43 -15.15 1.58
C GLY A 244 2.09 -16.35 0.91
N LEU A 245 3.40 -16.23 0.69
CA LEU A 245 4.25 -17.32 0.23
C LEU A 245 4.99 -17.92 1.41
N HIS A 246 5.19 -19.24 1.42
CA HIS A 246 6.07 -19.88 2.39
C HIS A 246 7.54 -19.71 1.99
N SER A 247 7.86 -19.96 0.72
CA SER A 247 9.20 -19.84 0.15
C SER A 247 9.17 -19.28 -1.27
N LEU A 248 10.23 -18.54 -1.65
CA LEU A 248 10.46 -18.13 -3.04
C LEU A 248 10.93 -19.29 -3.93
N GLU A 249 11.35 -20.42 -3.35
CA GLU A 249 11.64 -21.65 -4.11
C GLU A 249 10.36 -22.22 -4.73
N GLU A 250 9.25 -22.17 -3.99
CA GLU A 250 7.93 -22.65 -4.43
C GLU A 250 7.29 -21.71 -5.46
N ARG A 251 7.58 -20.41 -5.37
CA ARG A 251 7.14 -19.41 -6.34
C ARG A 251 8.26 -18.46 -6.69
N ARG A 252 9.10 -18.99 -7.55
CA ARG A 252 10.20 -18.30 -8.19
C ARG A 252 9.71 -17.02 -8.90
N LEU A 253 10.02 -15.86 -8.34
CA LEU A 253 9.78 -14.54 -8.94
C LEU A 253 10.80 -14.31 -10.07
N HIS A 254 10.76 -15.12 -11.12
CA HIS A 254 11.86 -15.18 -12.08
C HIS A 254 11.71 -14.30 -13.32
N GLU A 255 10.54 -13.70 -13.55
CA GLU A 255 10.30 -13.04 -14.84
C GLU A 255 9.41 -11.81 -14.74
N GLY A 256 9.68 -10.85 -15.62
CA GLY A 256 8.86 -9.68 -15.89
C GLY A 256 8.76 -8.67 -14.74
N ILE A 257 7.60 -8.00 -14.67
CA ILE A 257 7.36 -6.86 -13.76
C ILE A 257 7.53 -7.19 -12.26
N HIS A 258 7.32 -8.45 -11.87
CA HIS A 258 7.49 -8.89 -10.49
C HIS A 258 8.96 -9.02 -10.08
N LEU A 259 9.80 -9.58 -10.96
CA LEU A 259 11.24 -9.66 -10.71
C LEU A 259 11.82 -8.25 -10.64
N ALA A 260 11.47 -7.38 -11.59
CA ALA A 260 11.91 -5.99 -11.58
C ALA A 260 11.53 -5.29 -10.27
N ARG A 261 10.30 -5.51 -9.78
CA ARG A 261 9.84 -4.97 -8.50
C ARG A 261 10.61 -5.55 -7.31
N TRP A 262 10.92 -6.85 -7.34
CA TRP A 262 11.70 -7.50 -6.30
C TRP A 262 13.12 -6.94 -6.22
N LEU A 263 13.83 -6.89 -7.35
CA LEU A 263 15.17 -6.30 -7.46
C LEU A 263 15.19 -4.87 -6.91
N HIS A 264 14.20 -4.06 -7.30
CA HIS A 264 14.09 -2.68 -6.85
C HIS A 264 14.04 -2.56 -5.31
N ILE A 265 13.17 -3.32 -4.63
CA ILE A 265 12.97 -3.18 -3.18
C ILE A 265 14.17 -3.69 -2.39
N TRP A 266 14.93 -4.64 -2.93
CA TRP A 266 16.17 -5.16 -2.33
C TRP A 266 17.41 -4.35 -2.73
N GLY A 267 17.29 -3.45 -3.71
CA GLY A 267 18.45 -2.70 -4.24
C GLY A 267 19.40 -3.56 -5.07
N ALA A 268 18.95 -4.73 -5.53
CA ALA A 268 19.70 -5.63 -6.40
C ALA A 268 19.64 -5.15 -7.85
N ARG A 269 20.72 -5.34 -8.62
CA ARG A 269 20.76 -5.01 -10.05
C ARG A 269 20.22 -6.15 -10.89
N ASP A 270 20.51 -7.37 -10.48
CA ASP A 270 20.08 -8.59 -11.15
C ASP A 270 19.82 -9.72 -10.12
N PRO A 271 19.24 -10.86 -10.53
CA PRO A 271 18.87 -11.94 -9.61
C PRO A 271 20.03 -12.56 -8.83
N THR A 272 21.28 -12.42 -9.30
CA THR A 272 22.45 -12.99 -8.60
C THR A 272 22.80 -12.20 -7.34
N ASP A 273 22.58 -10.88 -7.36
CA ASP A 273 22.74 -9.99 -6.19
C ASP A 273 21.75 -10.34 -5.04
N LEU A 274 20.73 -11.20 -5.26
CA LEU A 274 19.75 -11.60 -4.23
C LEU A 274 20.18 -12.82 -3.40
N LEU A 275 21.25 -13.51 -3.82
CA LEU A 275 21.74 -14.75 -3.18
C LEU A 275 22.91 -14.51 -2.22
N GLU A 276 23.41 -13.28 -2.14
CA GLU A 276 24.45 -12.80 -1.22
C GLU A 276 23.83 -12.11 0.01
#